data_AF-A0A0P7Z3F6-F1
#
_entry.id   AF-A0A0P7Z3F6-F1
#
_cell.length_a   1.000
_cell.length_b   1.000
_cell.length_c   1.000
_cell.angle_alpha   90.00
_cell.angle_beta   90.00
_cell.angle_gamma   90.00
#
_symmetry.space_group_name_H-M   'P 1'
#
loop_
_entity.id
_entity.type
_entity.pdbx_description
1 polymer ?
#
loop_
_entity_poly.entity_id
_entity_poly.type
_entity_poly.pdbx_seq_one_letter_code
_entity_poly.pdbx_strand_id
1 'polypeptide(L)'
;MNVQEFVKNAITEIAAGVAEARDGLAEYGASAGSDKVYGYTKDNKILTDGQGRTVTLVEFDVALTQADSKDTKGSIGVFLGSFGAGSQGASHGETSSHSRIKFSVPIVLPGDGQQQV
;
A
#
# COMPACT_ATOMS: atom_id res chain seq x y z
N MET A 1 -2.04 -22.34 -4.87
CA MET A 1 -1.48 -21.56 -3.75
C MET A 1 -2.20 -21.95 -2.47
N ASN A 2 -1.49 -22.22 -1.37
CA ASN A 2 -2.10 -22.37 -0.04
C ASN A 2 -2.10 -21.02 0.72
N VAL A 3 -2.75 -20.97 1.89
CA VAL A 3 -2.84 -19.72 2.71
C VAL A 3 -1.45 -19.19 3.11
N GLN A 4 -0.51 -20.08 3.44
CA GLN A 4 0.84 -19.68 3.84
C GLN A 4 1.61 -19.03 2.68
N GLU A 5 1.53 -19.60 1.48
CA GLU A 5 2.12 -19.05 0.26
C GLU A 5 1.47 -17.71 -0.10
N PHE A 6 0.15 -17.58 0.05
CA PHE A 6 -0.57 -16.33 -0.17
C PHE A 6 -0.06 -15.22 0.75
N VAL A 7 -0.04 -15.47 2.07
CA VAL A 7 0.42 -14.49 3.06
C VAL A 7 1.87 -14.09 2.79
N LYS A 8 2.74 -15.05 2.49
CA LYS A 8 4.14 -14.78 2.15
C LYS A 8 4.27 -13.87 0.93
N ASN A 9 3.59 -14.20 -0.16
CA ASN A 9 3.68 -13.44 -1.41
C ASN A 9 3.10 -12.03 -1.23
N ALA A 10 1.93 -11.90 -0.61
CA ALA A 10 1.30 -10.61 -0.38
C ALA A 10 2.17 -9.66 0.46
N ILE A 11 2.74 -10.13 1.58
CA ILE A 11 3.62 -9.31 2.41
C ILE A 11 4.89 -8.91 1.64
N THR A 12 5.45 -9.83 0.85
CA THR A 12 6.66 -9.57 0.06
C THR A 12 6.40 -8.51 -1.02
N GLU A 13 5.29 -8.62 -1.74
CA GLU A 13 4.89 -7.66 -2.78
C GLU A 13 4.58 -6.29 -2.18
N ILE A 14 3.88 -6.22 -1.03
CA ILE A 14 3.64 -4.96 -0.31
C ILE A 14 4.98 -4.33 0.10
N ALA A 15 5.90 -5.09 0.68
CA ALA A 15 7.19 -4.58 1.11
C ALA A 15 8.04 -4.07 -0.07
N ALA A 16 8.05 -4.81 -1.19
CA ALA A 16 8.74 -4.40 -2.41
C ALA A 16 8.15 -3.11 -2.97
N GLY A 17 6.82 -3.03 -3.11
CA GLY A 17 6.14 -1.84 -3.61
C GLY A 17 6.36 -0.60 -2.72
N VAL A 18 6.38 -0.76 -1.40
CA VAL A 18 6.71 0.34 -0.47
C VAL A 18 8.17 0.79 -0.62
N ALA A 19 9.11 -0.15 -0.79
CA ALA A 19 10.52 0.18 -1.01
C ALA A 19 10.75 0.92 -2.33
N GLU A 20 10.16 0.45 -3.43
CA GLU A 20 10.22 1.12 -4.73
C GLU A 20 9.58 2.51 -4.68
N ALA A 21 8.42 2.65 -4.02
CA ALA A 21 7.78 3.94 -3.82
C ALA A 21 8.67 4.90 -3.00
N ARG A 22 9.31 4.43 -1.94
CA ARG A 22 10.22 5.26 -1.13
C ARG A 22 11.37 5.81 -1.98
N ASP A 23 11.97 4.98 -2.82
CA ASP A 23 13.09 5.38 -3.67
C ASP A 23 12.65 6.44 -4.70
N GLY A 24 11.45 6.29 -5.29
CA GLY A 24 10.87 7.29 -6.19
C GLY A 24 10.38 8.59 -5.51
N LEU A 25 10.06 8.55 -4.21
CA LEU A 25 9.61 9.73 -3.47
C LEU A 25 10.75 10.66 -3.03
N ALA A 26 12.00 10.18 -3.06
CA ALA A 26 13.15 10.94 -2.59
C ALA A 26 13.36 12.25 -3.35
N GLU A 27 13.06 12.29 -4.66
CA GLU A 27 13.18 13.51 -5.48
C GLU A 27 12.19 14.62 -5.09
N TYR A 28 11.08 14.25 -4.43
CA TYR A 28 10.05 15.18 -3.98
C TYR A 28 10.22 15.60 -2.52
N GLY A 29 11.31 15.19 -1.85
CA GLY A 29 11.49 15.42 -0.41
C GLY A 29 10.49 14.63 0.45
N ALA A 30 9.87 13.60 -0.11
CA ALA A 30 8.91 12.72 0.53
C ALA A 30 9.57 11.38 0.90
N SER A 31 8.87 10.57 1.70
CA SER A 31 9.31 9.22 2.05
C SER A 31 8.13 8.32 2.38
N ALA A 32 8.23 7.03 2.04
CA ALA A 32 7.26 6.00 2.39
C ALA A 32 7.92 4.88 3.23
N GLY A 33 7.12 4.21 4.06
CA GLY A 33 7.60 3.09 4.87
C GLY A 33 8.55 3.49 5.99
N SER A 34 8.43 4.73 6.50
CA SER A 34 9.31 5.27 7.55
C SER A 34 9.37 4.35 8.76
N ASP A 35 10.55 3.77 8.98
CA ASP A 35 10.93 2.82 10.03
C ASP A 35 11.23 3.51 11.37
N LYS A 36 11.19 4.85 11.39
CA LYS A 36 11.54 5.68 12.54
C LYS A 36 10.40 6.64 12.88
N VAL A 37 9.26 6.09 13.27
CA VAL A 37 8.21 6.86 13.94
C VAL A 37 8.74 7.21 15.34
N TYR A 38 9.27 8.41 15.49
CA TYR A 38 9.83 8.90 16.74
C TYR A 38 8.76 9.68 17.50
N GLY A 39 8.10 8.99 18.42
CA GLY A 39 7.32 9.61 19.49
C GLY A 39 6.05 10.35 19.06
N TYR A 40 5.14 10.50 20.02
CA TYR A 40 4.01 11.42 19.92
C TYR A 40 4.51 12.81 20.31
N THR A 41 4.20 13.85 19.53
CA THR A 41 4.14 15.19 20.11
C THR A 41 3.05 15.17 21.18
N LYS A 42 3.47 15.20 22.46
CA LYS A 42 2.64 14.93 23.65
C LYS A 42 1.35 15.76 23.72
N ASP A 43 1.32 16.89 23.03
CA ASP A 43 0.21 17.85 23.10
C ASP A 43 -0.81 17.70 21.96
N ASN A 44 -0.42 17.19 20.78
CA ASN A 44 -1.27 17.20 19.57
C ASN A 44 -1.53 15.82 18.94
N LYS A 45 -0.99 14.73 19.51
CA LYS A 45 -1.14 13.35 18.99
C LYS A 45 -0.70 13.18 17.52
N ILE A 46 0.24 14.00 17.05
CA ILE A 46 0.80 13.90 15.70
C ILE A 46 1.99 12.93 15.74
N LEU A 47 2.00 11.97 14.81
CA LEU A 47 3.15 11.11 14.57
C LEU A 47 4.19 11.88 13.76
N THR A 48 5.44 11.84 14.19
CA THR A 48 6.55 12.46 13.47
C THR A 48 7.66 11.46 13.17
N ASP A 49 8.41 11.69 12.10
CA ASP A 49 9.62 10.94 11.82
C ASP A 49 10.79 11.42 12.70
N GLY A 50 11.95 10.78 12.56
CA GLY A 50 13.17 11.19 13.28
C GLY A 50 13.68 12.61 12.97
N GLN A 51 13.06 13.32 12.01
CA GLN A 51 13.36 14.71 11.65
C GLN A 51 12.25 15.68 12.07
N GLY A 52 11.24 15.21 12.81
CA GLY A 52 10.09 16.02 13.24
C GLY A 52 9.00 16.18 12.18
N ARG A 53 9.16 15.61 10.98
CA ARG A 53 8.16 15.77 9.90
C ARG A 53 6.93 14.93 10.20
N THR A 54 5.75 15.48 9.92
CA THR A 54 4.48 14.78 10.11
C THR A 54 4.43 13.49 9.29
N VAL A 55 4.05 12.39 9.95
CA VAL A 55 3.79 11.10 9.34
C VAL A 55 2.29 10.92 9.17
N THR A 56 1.86 10.68 7.94
CA THR A 56 0.49 10.33 7.57
C THR A 56 0.39 8.84 7.32
N LEU A 57 -0.64 8.18 7.86
CA LEU A 57 -0.95 6.79 7.51
C LEU A 57 -1.88 6.78 6.29
N VAL A 58 -1.41 6.25 5.16
CA VAL A 58 -2.26 6.01 4.00
C VAL A 58 -2.83 4.60 4.11
N GLU A 59 -4.15 4.50 4.15
CA GLU A 59 -4.87 3.22 4.26
C GLU A 59 -5.16 2.64 2.88
N PHE A 60 -4.89 1.35 2.73
CA PHE A 60 -5.16 0.57 1.54
C PHE A 60 -6.15 -0.55 1.88
N ASP A 61 -7.24 -0.63 1.12
CA ASP A 61 -8.19 -1.74 1.15
C ASP A 61 -8.23 -2.36 -0.26
N VAL A 62 -7.56 -3.50 -0.42
CA VAL A 62 -7.27 -4.09 -1.73
C VAL A 62 -7.97 -5.44 -1.84
N ALA A 63 -8.76 -5.61 -2.90
CA ALA A 63 -9.28 -6.89 -3.33
C ALA A 63 -8.25 -7.55 -4.28
N LEU A 64 -7.81 -8.74 -3.91
CA LEU A 64 -6.88 -9.56 -4.66
C LEU A 64 -7.64 -10.68 -5.34
N THR A 65 -7.30 -10.92 -6.61
CA THR A 65 -7.82 -12.04 -7.38
C THR A 65 -6.69 -12.97 -7.76
N GLN A 66 -6.93 -14.26 -7.69
CA GLN A 66 -6.00 -15.26 -8.18
C GLN A 66 -6.15 -15.35 -9.70
N ALA A 67 -5.14 -14.90 -10.44
CA ALA A 67 -5.07 -15.14 -11.87
C ALA A 67 -4.52 -16.54 -12.11
N ASP A 68 -5.39 -17.53 -12.34
CA ASP A 68 -5.01 -18.86 -12.81
C ASP A 68 -4.59 -18.79 -14.28
N SER A 69 -3.43 -18.19 -14.57
CA SER A 69 -2.80 -18.29 -15.89
C SER A 69 -1.74 -19.39 -15.83
N LYS A 70 -1.97 -20.45 -16.62
CA LYS A 70 -1.20 -21.72 -16.63
C LYS A 70 0.31 -21.56 -16.92
N ASP A 71 0.75 -20.36 -17.31
CA ASP A 71 2.12 -20.07 -17.76
C ASP A 71 2.86 -18.99 -16.92
N THR A 72 2.20 -18.33 -15.97
CA THR A 72 2.83 -17.25 -15.19
C THR A 72 3.03 -17.69 -13.75
N LYS A 73 4.28 -17.68 -13.28
CA LYS A 73 4.66 -17.99 -11.90
C LYS A 73 3.90 -17.09 -10.90
N GLY A 74 2.75 -17.53 -10.40
CA GLY A 74 2.16 -17.22 -9.09
C GLY A 74 2.17 -15.77 -8.58
N SER A 75 2.14 -14.76 -9.45
CA SER A 75 2.00 -13.35 -9.06
C SER A 75 0.55 -13.05 -8.71
N ILE A 76 0.33 -12.27 -7.65
CA ILE A 76 -1.02 -11.88 -7.24
C ILE A 76 -1.54 -10.77 -8.17
N GLY A 77 -2.73 -10.93 -8.72
CA GLY A 77 -3.40 -9.90 -9.51
C GLY A 77 -4.15 -8.92 -8.61
N VAL A 78 -3.95 -7.61 -8.81
CA VAL A 78 -4.76 -6.57 -8.15
C VAL A 78 -6.02 -6.34 -8.98
N PHE A 79 -7.21 -6.56 -8.38
CA PHE A 79 -8.46 -6.18 -9.02
C PHE A 79 -8.75 -4.71 -8.72
N LEU A 80 -8.31 -3.83 -9.62
CA LEU A 80 -8.79 -2.46 -9.65
C LEU A 80 -10.17 -2.50 -10.29
N GLY A 81 -11.21 -2.69 -9.47
CA GLY A 81 -12.59 -2.64 -9.93
C GLY A 81 -12.78 -1.39 -10.80
N SER A 82 -13.29 -1.57 -12.00
CA SER A 82 -13.41 -0.53 -13.01
C SER A 82 -14.15 0.69 -12.44
N PHE A 83 -13.38 1.69 -12.00
CA PHE A 83 -13.84 3.07 -11.84
C PHE A 83 -14.02 3.65 -13.26
N GLY A 84 -15.05 3.16 -13.96
CA GLY A 84 -15.26 3.49 -15.35
C GLY A 84 -16.50 2.82 -15.91
N ALA A 85 -17.48 3.67 -16.22
CA ALA A 85 -18.52 3.47 -17.23
C ALA A 85 -19.54 2.34 -16.98
N GLY A 86 -20.80 2.76 -16.83
CA GLY A 86 -21.91 1.89 -17.13
C GLY A 86 -21.86 1.43 -18.58
N SER A 87 -21.64 0.14 -18.80
CA SER A 87 -22.29 -0.65 -19.86
C SER A 87 -21.93 -2.13 -19.65
N GLN A 88 -22.93 -2.89 -19.23
CA GLN A 88 -23.35 -4.14 -19.87
C GLN A 88 -22.30 -5.25 -20.15
N GLY A 89 -22.48 -6.37 -19.46
CA GLY A 89 -22.06 -7.72 -19.90
C GLY A 89 -20.66 -8.11 -19.45
N ALA A 90 -20.41 -9.24 -18.78
CA ALA A 90 -21.17 -10.47 -18.69
C ALA A 90 -21.12 -11.01 -17.26
N SER A 91 -22.24 -11.57 -16.81
CA SER A 91 -22.24 -12.56 -15.73
C SER A 91 -21.50 -13.79 -16.25
N HIS A 92 -20.18 -13.82 -16.10
CA HIS A 92 -19.48 -15.08 -15.95
C HIS A 92 -19.44 -15.35 -14.46
N GLY A 93 -20.18 -16.39 -14.05
CA GLY A 93 -20.08 -16.97 -12.72
C GLY A 93 -18.72 -17.63 -12.55
N GLU A 94 -17.66 -16.83 -12.54
CA GLU A 94 -16.41 -17.23 -11.92
C GLU A 94 -16.61 -16.98 -10.44
N THR A 95 -16.62 -18.07 -9.65
CA THR A 95 -16.44 -18.01 -8.21
C THR A 95 -15.01 -17.51 -7.96
N SER A 96 -14.76 -16.23 -8.21
CA SER A 96 -13.50 -15.60 -7.96
C SER A 96 -13.32 -15.56 -6.45
N SER A 97 -12.39 -16.39 -5.96
CA SER A 97 -11.96 -16.37 -4.57
C SER A 97 -11.24 -15.04 -4.32
N HIS A 98 -12.01 -14.01 -4.00
CA HIS A 98 -11.49 -12.69 -3.71
C HIS A 98 -10.93 -12.69 -2.28
N SER A 99 -9.61 -12.63 -2.17
CA SER A 99 -8.96 -12.35 -0.90
C SER A 99 -8.88 -10.84 -0.70
N ARG A 100 -9.08 -10.35 0.53
CA ARG A 100 -9.01 -8.92 0.83
C ARG A 100 -7.86 -8.66 1.81
N ILE A 101 -7.05 -7.65 1.54
CA ILE A 101 -6.00 -7.18 2.44
C ILE A 101 -6.26 -5.72 2.78
N LYS A 102 -6.22 -5.43 4.08
CA LYS A 102 -6.23 -4.06 4.61
C LYS A 102 -4.90 -3.80 5.30
N PHE A 103 -4.22 -2.75 4.90
CA PHE A 103 -2.95 -2.34 5.49
C PHE A 103 -2.79 -0.82 5.42
N SER A 104 -1.87 -0.27 6.18
CA SER A 104 -1.51 1.14 6.10
C SER A 104 -0.02 1.30 5.88
N VAL A 105 0.34 2.34 5.14
CA VAL A 105 1.73 2.72 4.90
C VAL A 105 1.97 4.09 5.52
N PRO A 106 2.97 4.25 6.41
CA PRO A 106 3.39 5.56 6.88
C PRO A 106 4.10 6.32 5.76
N ILE A 107 3.65 7.54 5.49
CA ILE A 107 4.19 8.43 4.46
C ILE A 107 4.49 9.79 5.07
N VAL A 108 5.65 10.34 4.73
CA VAL A 108 5.96 11.76 4.91
C VAL A 108 5.77 12.44 3.56
N LEU A 109 4.80 13.34 3.48
CA LEU A 109 4.50 14.11 2.26
C LEU A 109 5.51 15.25 2.09
N PRO A 110 5.70 15.77 0.86
CA PRO A 110 6.47 16.98 0.64
C PRO A 110 5.94 18.11 1.52
N GLY A 111 6.84 18.76 2.24
CA GLY A 111 6.52 19.91 3.08
C GLY A 111 7.59 20.98 2.93
N ASP A 112 7.17 22.22 3.06
CA ASP A 112 7.94 23.45 2.95
C ASP A 112 8.80 23.68 4.20
N GLY A 113 9.65 22.71 4.56
CA GLY A 113 10.88 22.84 5.35
C GLY A 113 10.89 23.67 6.66
N GLN A 114 9.75 24.08 7.21
CA GLN A 114 9.68 25.02 8.33
C GLN A 114 8.64 24.54 9.35
N GLN A 115 8.98 23.50 10.12
CA GLN A 115 8.48 23.46 11.49
C GLN A 115 9.41 24.32 12.32
N GLN A 116 9.01 25.58 12.53
CA GLN A 116 9.64 26.46 13.51
C GLN A 116 9.56 25.77 14.87
N VAL A 117 10.73 25.54 15.46
CA VAL A 117 10.90 25.29 16.89
C VAL A 117 10.73 26.58 17.68
#